data_AF-A0A2T7BLU8-F1
#
_entry.id   AF-A0A2T7BLU8-F1
#
_cell.length_a   1.000
_cell.length_b   1.000
_cell.length_c   1.000
_cell.angle_alpha   90.00
_cell.angle_beta   90.00
_cell.angle_gamma   90.00
#
_symmetry.space_group_name_H-M   'P 1'
#
loop_
_entity.id
_entity.type
_entity.pdbx_description
1 polymer ?
#
loop_
_entity_poly.entity_id
_entity_poly.type
_entity_poly.pdbx_seq_one_letter_code
_entity_poly.pdbx_strand_id
1 'polypeptide(L)'
;MKYVQRKRPAFFFYTIALKKQLLNKRASIGITAANLFNQCVNQRIISYGSNFSQSNMRNIPLRSFGIILSFKFGKLQLKKEDSNIPQIPAID
;
A
#
# COMPACT_ATOMS: atom_id res chain seq x y z
N MET A 1 23.56 32.92 17.28
CA MET A 1 22.38 32.55 16.46
C MET A 1 21.81 31.23 16.99
N LYS A 2 20.69 31.24 17.72
CA LYS A 2 20.09 30.00 18.27
C LYS A 2 19.18 29.38 17.20
N TYR A 3 19.65 28.30 16.58
CA TYR A 3 18.84 27.52 15.64
C TYR A 3 17.67 26.88 16.39
N VAL A 4 16.45 27.10 15.89
CA VAL A 4 15.25 26.40 16.36
C VAL A 4 15.40 24.93 16.01
N GLN A 5 15.70 24.11 17.02
CA GLN A 5 15.82 22.65 16.86
C GLN A 5 14.46 22.02 17.12
N ARG A 6 13.86 21.46 16.06
CA ARG A 6 12.58 20.75 16.13
C ARG A 6 12.87 19.26 16.33
N LYS A 7 12.60 18.70 17.51
CA LYS A 7 12.69 17.24 17.72
C LYS A 7 11.48 16.57 17.06
N ARG A 8 11.71 15.87 15.95
CA ARG A 8 10.69 15.01 15.33
C ARG A 8 10.61 13.68 16.08
N PRO A 9 9.41 13.21 16.45
CA PRO A 9 9.27 11.91 17.06
C PRO A 9 9.62 10.82 16.03
N ALA A 10 10.49 9.89 16.42
CA ALA A 10 10.69 8.66 15.68
C ALA A 10 9.43 7.79 15.82
N PHE A 11 8.98 7.18 14.72
CA PHE A 11 7.86 6.26 14.72
C PHE A 11 8.26 4.94 14.07
N PHE A 12 7.69 3.85 14.55
CA PHE A 12 7.83 2.51 13.97
C PHE A 12 6.45 2.01 13.54
N PHE A 13 6.38 1.42 12.36
CA PHE A 13 5.14 0.95 11.74
C PHE A 13 5.38 -0.46 11.18
N TYR A 14 4.45 -1.38 11.44
CA TYR A 14 4.52 -2.74 10.91
C TYR A 14 3.16 -3.16 10.32
N THR A 15 3.24 -3.95 9.25
CA THR A 15 2.07 -4.51 8.56
C THR A 15 2.27 -6.01 8.37
N ILE A 16 1.22 -6.78 8.66
CA ILE A 16 1.17 -8.21 8.45
C ILE A 16 0.13 -8.48 7.36
N ALA A 17 0.48 -9.30 6.37
CA ALA A 17 -0.42 -9.70 5.30
C ALA A 17 -0.35 -11.21 5.10
N LEU A 18 -1.51 -11.87 5.13
CA LEU A 18 -1.64 -13.29 4.85
C LEU A 18 -2.51 -13.48 3.61
N LYS A 19 -2.05 -14.27 2.65
CA LYS A 19 -2.81 -14.58 1.43
C LYS A 19 -2.86 -16.09 1.21
N LYS A 20 -4.06 -16.61 1.01
CA LYS A 20 -4.31 -18.00 0.62
C LYS A 20 -4.79 -18.03 -0.84
N GLN A 21 -4.13 -18.85 -1.65
CA GLN A 21 -4.58 -19.13 -3.01
C GLN A 21 -5.52 -20.34 -3.00
N LEU A 22 -6.64 -20.23 -3.72
CA LEU A 22 -7.67 -21.27 -3.85
C LEU A 22 -7.95 -21.53 -5.34
N LEU A 23 -8.64 -22.65 -5.64
CA LEU A 23 -9.05 -23.05 -6.99
C LEU A 23 -7.90 -23.03 -8.01
N ASN A 24 -6.79 -23.75 -7.79
CA ASN A 24 -5.66 -23.79 -8.75
C ASN A 24 -5.20 -22.39 -9.19
N LYS A 25 -5.05 -21.47 -8.23
CA LYS A 25 -4.64 -20.06 -8.45
C LYS A 25 -5.68 -19.21 -9.21
N ARG A 26 -6.92 -19.68 -9.37
CA ARG A 26 -8.03 -18.93 -9.97
C ARG A 26 -8.70 -17.97 -8.98
N ALA A 27 -8.58 -18.25 -7.68
CA ALA A 27 -9.06 -17.35 -6.63
C ALA A 27 -7.97 -17.14 -5.58
N SER A 28 -7.99 -16.00 -4.91
CA SER A 28 -7.21 -15.78 -3.70
C SER A 28 -7.97 -14.90 -2.73
N ILE A 29 -7.86 -15.26 -1.46
CA ILE A 29 -8.34 -14.46 -0.35
C ILE A 29 -7.15 -14.06 0.51
N GLY A 30 -7.10 -12.80 0.89
CA GLY A 30 -6.06 -12.28 1.76
C GLY A 30 -6.66 -11.41 2.85
N ILE A 31 -5.94 -11.35 3.96
CA ILE A 31 -6.19 -10.43 5.05
C ILE A 31 -4.92 -9.63 5.30
N THR A 32 -5.09 -8.35 5.60
CA THR A 32 -4.00 -7.44 5.94
C THR A 32 -4.33 -6.74 7.23
N ALA A 33 -3.33 -6.53 8.06
CA ALA A 33 -3.50 -5.81 9.30
C ALA A 33 -2.25 -4.98 9.59
N ALA A 34 -2.45 -3.68 9.78
CA ALA A 34 -1.40 -2.74 10.16
C ALA A 34 -1.52 -2.41 11.66
N ASN A 35 -0.40 -2.42 12.37
CA ASN A 35 -0.31 -2.12 13.80
C ASN A 35 -1.33 -2.88 14.68
N LEU A 36 -1.41 -4.20 14.52
CA LEU A 36 -2.34 -5.07 15.24
C LEU A 36 -2.32 -4.91 16.78
N PHE A 37 -1.13 -4.76 17.34
CA PHE A 37 -0.89 -4.71 18.80
C PHE A 37 -0.62 -3.29 19.32
N ASN A 38 -0.33 -2.32 18.44
CA ASN A 38 -0.04 -0.93 18.84
C ASN A 38 -1.25 -0.03 18.57
N GLN A 39 -1.95 0.33 19.66
CA GLN A 39 -3.23 1.05 19.58
C GLN A 39 -3.07 2.54 19.21
N CYS A 40 -1.95 3.19 19.57
CA CYS A 40 -1.67 4.59 19.29
C CYS A 40 -0.17 4.84 19.12
N VAL A 41 0.24 5.51 18.04
CA VAL A 41 1.57 6.10 17.97
C VAL A 41 1.46 7.54 18.47
N ASN A 42 1.98 7.78 19.67
CA ASN A 42 1.99 9.10 20.28
C ASN A 42 3.13 9.92 19.69
N GLN A 43 2.81 10.85 18.79
CA GLN A 43 3.78 11.79 18.26
C GLN A 43 3.88 12.99 19.22
N ARG A 44 4.88 12.97 20.10
CA ARG A 44 5.24 14.12 20.94
C ARG A 44 6.25 15.00 20.18
N ILE A 45 5.81 16.15 19.70
CA ILE A 45 6.67 17.16 19.07
C ILE A 45 6.96 18.23 20.11
N ILE A 46 8.24 18.39 20.47
CA ILE A 46 8.69 19.47 21.35
C ILE A 46 9.50 20.44 20.50
N SER A 47 9.00 21.68 20.38
CA SER A 47 9.66 22.75 19.63
C SER A 47 10.12 23.83 20.59
N TYR A 48 11.43 24.11 20.59
CA TYR A 48 12.06 25.11 21.45
C TYR A 48 12.41 26.36 20.61
N GLY A 49 11.91 27.53 21.01
CA GLY A 49 12.23 28.83 20.44
C GLY A 49 12.68 29.83 21.52
N SER A 50 13.27 30.96 21.11
CA SER A 50 13.86 31.97 22.02
C SER A 50 12.89 32.50 23.09
N ASN A 51 11.59 32.52 22.81
CA ASN A 51 10.53 33.06 23.68
C ASN A 51 9.31 32.14 23.79
N PHE A 52 9.38 30.88 23.34
CA PHE A 52 8.24 29.96 23.44
C PHE A 52 8.67 28.50 23.53
N SER A 53 7.93 27.74 24.32
CA SER A 53 8.00 26.28 24.38
C SER A 53 6.64 25.76 23.95
N GLN A 54 6.60 25.12 22.78
CA GLN A 54 5.35 24.53 22.25
C GLN A 54 5.47 23.00 22.29
N SER A 55 4.62 22.39 23.10
CA SER A 55 4.44 20.94 23.16
C SER A 55 3.17 20.59 22.41
N ASN A 56 3.30 19.83 21.31
CA ASN A 56 2.16 19.34 20.55
C ASN A 56 2.11 17.82 20.64
N MET A 57 0.99 17.27 21.10
CA MET A 57 0.75 15.85 21.24
C MET A 57 -0.29 15.44 20.19
N ARG A 58 0.16 14.73 19.16
CA ARG A 58 -0.72 14.22 18.10
C ARG A 58 -0.86 12.71 18.22
N ASN A 59 -2.09 12.26 18.42
CA ASN A 59 -2.43 10.84 18.42
C ASN A 59 -2.89 10.46 17.03
N ILE A 60 -2.15 9.59 16.34
CA ILE A 60 -2.56 9.06 15.04
C ILE A 60 -2.99 7.60 15.24
N PRO A 61 -4.27 7.27 14.98
CA PRO A 61 -4.71 5.88 14.97
C PRO A 61 -4.21 5.21 13.69
N LEU A 62 -3.08 4.52 13.78
CA LEU A 62 -2.46 3.81 12.64
C LEU A 62 -2.92 2.35 12.51
N ARG A 63 -3.93 1.93 13.30
CA ARG A 63 -4.46 0.57 13.29
C ARG A 63 -5.47 0.42 12.15
N SER A 64 -5.21 -0.49 11.22
CA SER A 64 -6.13 -0.79 10.13
C SER A 64 -6.20 -2.29 9.83
N PHE A 65 -7.37 -2.72 9.36
CA PHE A 65 -7.63 -4.09 8.90
C PHE A 65 -8.20 -4.02 7.48
N GLY A 66 -7.76 -4.93 6.63
CA GLY A 66 -8.16 -4.99 5.24
C GLY A 66 -8.39 -6.43 4.79
N ILE A 67 -9.31 -6.61 3.86
CA ILE A 67 -9.59 -7.87 3.20
C ILE A 67 -9.29 -7.67 1.71
N ILE A 68 -8.61 -8.64 1.11
CA ILE A 68 -8.25 -8.63 -0.31
C ILE A 68 -8.90 -9.85 -0.96
N LEU A 69 -9.82 -9.61 -1.87
CA LEU A 69 -10.45 -10.63 -2.68
C LEU A 69 -9.95 -10.50 -4.12
N SER A 70 -9.46 -11.59 -4.70
CA SER A 70 -9.07 -11.61 -6.10
C SER A 70 -9.57 -12.87 -6.76
N PHE A 71 -10.25 -12.70 -7.89
CA PHE A 71 -10.76 -13.81 -8.68
C PHE A 71 -10.36 -13.59 -10.14
N LYS A 72 -9.82 -14.64 -10.77
CA LYS A 72 -9.41 -14.64 -12.17
C LYS A 72 -10.52 -15.29 -13.00
N PHE A 73 -11.26 -14.45 -13.72
CA PHE A 73 -12.30 -14.88 -14.65
C PHE A 73 -11.69 -15.11 -16.03
N GLY A 74 -12.05 -16.23 -16.68
CA GLY A 74 -11.76 -16.50 -18.10
C GLY A 74 -10.40 -17.11 -18.43
N LYS A 75 -10.39 -18.02 -19.40
CA LYS A 75 -9.25 -18.16 -20.33
C LYS A 75 -9.44 -17.01 -21.31
N LEU A 76 -8.50 -16.05 -21.38
CA LEU A 76 -8.51 -15.08 -22.47
C LEU A 76 -8.27 -15.89 -23.74
N GLN A 77 -9.34 -16.35 -24.37
CA GLN A 77 -9.31 -16.84 -25.72
C GLN A 77 -9.14 -15.58 -26.56
N LEU A 78 -7.91 -15.05 -26.62
CA LEU A 78 -7.46 -14.34 -27.80
C LEU A 78 -7.68 -15.34 -28.92
N LYS A 79 -8.86 -15.27 -29.56
CA LYS A 79 -8.99 -15.75 -30.92
C LYS A 79 -7.83 -15.08 -31.62
N LYS A 80 -6.82 -15.87 -32.00
CA LYS A 80 -5.89 -15.45 -33.03
C LYS A 80 -6.81 -15.04 -34.16
N GLU A 81 -6.99 -13.75 -34.37
CA GLU A 81 -7.44 -13.28 -35.67
C GLU A 81 -6.42 -13.89 -36.60
N ASP A 82 -6.90 -14.84 -37.40
CA ASP A 82 -6.15 -15.37 -38.52
C ASP A 82 -5.68 -14.16 -39.30
N SER A 83 -4.39 -13.86 -39.17
CA SER A 83 -3.69 -12.93 -40.04
C SER A 83 -3.59 -13.58 -41.41
N ASN A 84 -4.74 -13.75 -42.06
CA ASN A 84 -4.82 -13.86 -43.50
C ASN A 84 -4.90 -12.43 -44.02
N ILE A 85 -3.78 -11.72 -43.86
CA ILE A 85 -3.53 -10.50 -44.59
C ILE A 85 -3.46 -10.95 -46.06
N PRO A 86 -4.35 -10.50 -46.96
CA PRO A 86 -4.29 -10.89 -48.36
C PRO A 86 -2.93 -10.47 -48.91
N GLN A 87 -2.13 -11.43 -49.40
CA GLN A 87 -0.92 -11.09 -50.14
C GLN A 87 -1.37 -10.39 -51.43
N ILE A 88 -1.06 -9.10 -51.54
CA ILE A 88 -1.25 -8.35 -52.78
C ILE A 88 -0.20 -8.88 -53.75
N PRO A 89 -0.59 -9.38 -54.94
CA PRO A 89 0.38 -9.92 -55.88
C PRO A 89 1.31 -8.79 -56.34
N ALA A 90 2.62 -9.05 -56.30
CA ALA A 90 3.61 -8.17 -56.88
C ALA A 90 3.33 -8.04 -58.38
N ILE A 91 3.29 -6.81 -58.87
CA ILE A 91 3.18 -6.50 -60.29
C ILE A 91 4.62 -6.49 -60.83
N ASP A 92 4.85 -7.28 -61.89
CA ASP A 92 6.13 -7.47 -62.58
C ASP A 92 6.76 -6.17 -63.11
#